data_AF-A0AAU3F7J3-F1
#
_entry.id   AF-A0AAU3F7J3-F1
#
_cell.length_a   1.000
_cell.length_b   1.000
_cell.length_c   1.000
_cell.angle_alpha   90.00
_cell.angle_beta   90.00
_cell.angle_gamma   90.00
#
_symmetry.space_group_name_H-M   'P 1'
#
loop_
_entity.id
_entity.type
_entity.pdbx_description
1 polymer ?
#
loop_
_entity_poly.entity_id
_entity_poly.type
_entity_poly.pdbx_seq_one_letter_code
_entity_poly.pdbx_strand_id
1 'polypeptide(L)'
;MKSDLLSPFLPPGEKISTQKESPSGGTTRCNIIVDGKVAVIASRVWWGKAAGDRVIDVAAVHAKVAPGQVSDDEKYLYSGTGAVGKTEGCADSAHPRQDLFTVIQVFTSGRDDESAMKRLIPAYTKAVEQSDECPHDEGAP
;
A
#
# COMPACT_ATOMS: atom_id res chain seq x y z
N MET A 1 -2.42 4.33 -11.98
CA MET A 1 -1.26 3.41 -11.88
C MET A 1 -1.16 2.58 -13.15
N LYS A 2 0.04 2.34 -13.69
CA LYS A 2 0.24 1.51 -14.89
C LYS A 2 0.21 0.02 -14.53
N SER A 3 -0.48 -0.80 -15.33
CA SER A 3 -0.57 -2.26 -15.14
C SER A 3 0.81 -2.94 -15.11
N ASP A 4 1.76 -2.44 -15.90
CA ASP A 4 3.08 -3.05 -16.06
C ASP A 4 3.92 -3.05 -14.78
N LEU A 5 3.59 -2.19 -13.82
CA LEU A 5 4.25 -2.16 -12.52
C LEU A 5 3.79 -3.30 -11.60
N LEU A 6 2.61 -3.87 -11.84
CA LEU A 6 2.08 -5.01 -11.09
C LEU A 6 2.51 -6.35 -11.68
N SER A 7 2.72 -6.43 -12.99
CA SER A 7 3.05 -7.66 -13.72
C SER A 7 4.17 -8.51 -13.09
N PRO A 8 5.26 -7.94 -12.53
CA PRO A 8 6.30 -8.74 -11.87
C PRO A 8 5.79 -9.60 -10.71
N PHE A 9 4.73 -9.15 -10.03
CA PHE A 9 4.17 -9.76 -8.81
C PHE A 9 3.00 -10.71 -9.07
N LEU A 10 2.51 -10.75 -10.30
CA LEU A 10 1.39 -11.60 -10.69
C LEU A 10 1.92 -12.95 -11.22
N PRO A 11 1.28 -14.06 -10.83
CA PRO A 11 1.56 -15.34 -11.48
C PRO A 11 1.05 -15.32 -12.93
N PRO A 12 1.51 -16.26 -13.78
CA PRO A 12 0.79 -16.50 -15.03
C PRO A 12 -0.65 -16.92 -14.68
N GLY A 13 -1.59 -16.57 -15.55
CA GLY A 13 -2.98 -16.98 -15.40
C GLY A 13 -3.86 -16.45 -16.51
N GLU A 14 -5.10 -16.94 -16.53
CA GLU A 14 -6.07 -16.61 -17.57
C GLU A 14 -7.03 -15.51 -17.13
N LYS A 15 -7.34 -15.45 -15.82
CA LYS A 15 -8.35 -14.56 -15.27
C LYS A 15 -7.78 -13.70 -14.17
N ILE A 16 -7.94 -12.39 -14.33
CA ILE A 16 -7.67 -11.40 -13.28
C ILE A 16 -8.99 -10.79 -12.80
N SER A 17 -9.12 -10.63 -11.50
CA SER A 17 -10.24 -9.93 -10.87
C SER A 17 -9.76 -9.12 -9.66
N THR A 18 -10.57 -8.15 -9.25
CA THR A 18 -10.31 -7.33 -8.08
C THR A 18 -11.46 -7.43 -7.09
N GLN A 19 -11.13 -7.42 -5.80
CA GLN A 19 -12.10 -7.43 -4.72
C GLN A 19 -11.73 -6.35 -3.71
N LYS A 20 -12.65 -5.40 -3.48
CA LYS A 20 -12.47 -4.33 -2.50
C LYS A 20 -13.08 -4.76 -1.16
N GLU A 21 -12.35 -4.52 -0.07
CA GLU A 21 -12.74 -4.85 1.30
C GLU A 21 -12.38 -3.70 2.24
N SER A 22 -13.18 -3.52 3.30
CA SER A 22 -12.92 -2.53 4.35
C SER A 22 -12.97 -3.22 5.71
N PRO A 23 -11.89 -3.93 6.11
CA PRO A 23 -11.88 -4.77 7.31
C PRO A 23 -12.00 -3.99 8.62
N SER A 24 -11.73 -2.67 8.61
CA SER A 24 -11.89 -1.78 9.75
C SER A 24 -12.14 -0.35 9.27
N GLY A 25 -12.58 0.53 10.19
CA GLY A 25 -12.90 1.94 9.87
C GLY A 25 -11.75 2.72 9.23
N GLY A 26 -10.49 2.37 9.53
CA GLY A 26 -9.31 3.03 8.99
C GLY A 26 -8.58 2.25 7.90
N THR A 27 -9.07 1.08 7.46
CA THR A 27 -8.36 0.25 6.45
C THR A 27 -9.26 -0.08 5.29
N THR A 28 -8.78 0.20 4.08
CA THR A 28 -9.37 -0.32 2.84
C THR A 28 -8.34 -1.15 2.10
N ARG A 29 -8.75 -2.29 1.53
CA ARG A 29 -7.90 -3.20 0.78
C ARG A 29 -8.51 -3.52 -0.56
N CYS A 30 -7.64 -3.73 -1.55
CA CYS A 30 -7.96 -4.24 -2.86
C CYS A 30 -7.14 -5.51 -3.07
N ASN A 31 -7.84 -6.64 -3.14
CA ASN A 31 -7.27 -7.94 -3.40
C ASN A 31 -7.24 -8.14 -4.91
N ILE A 32 -6.05 -8.33 -5.48
CA ILE A 32 -5.84 -8.69 -6.88
C ILE A 32 -5.75 -10.21 -6.94
N ILE A 33 -6.70 -10.83 -7.64
CA ILE A 33 -6.91 -12.26 -7.67
C ILE A 33 -6.62 -12.78 -9.08
N VAL A 34 -5.70 -13.74 -9.18
CA VAL A 34 -5.38 -14.44 -10.44
C VAL A 34 -5.82 -15.89 -10.30
N ASP A 35 -6.67 -16.34 -11.22
CA ASP A 35 -7.24 -17.70 -11.25
C ASP A 35 -7.79 -18.16 -9.89
N GLY A 36 -8.49 -17.26 -9.20
CA GLY A 36 -9.13 -17.53 -7.90
C GLY A 36 -8.19 -17.49 -6.69
N LYS A 37 -6.90 -17.15 -6.88
CA LYS A 37 -5.92 -17.02 -5.78
C LYS A 37 -5.49 -15.58 -5.61
N VAL A 38 -5.43 -15.10 -4.37
CA VAL A 38 -4.92 -13.76 -4.06
C VAL A 38 -3.43 -13.70 -4.41
N ALA A 39 -3.09 -12.84 -5.35
CA ALA A 39 -1.71 -12.63 -5.81
C ALA A 39 -1.08 -11.43 -5.10
N VAL A 40 -1.80 -10.31 -5.04
CA VAL A 40 -1.35 -9.06 -4.44
C VAL A 40 -2.48 -8.44 -3.64
N ILE A 41 -2.17 -7.88 -2.48
CA ILE A 41 -3.09 -7.02 -1.73
C ILE A 41 -2.50 -5.62 -1.69
N ALA A 42 -3.23 -4.66 -2.24
CA ALA A 42 -2.94 -3.23 -2.11
C ALA A 42 -3.88 -2.64 -1.06
N SER A 43 -3.34 -1.99 -0.03
CA SER A 43 -4.10 -1.44 1.09
C SER A 43 -3.84 0.04 1.25
N ARG A 44 -4.81 0.70 1.89
CA ARG A 44 -4.76 2.06 2.41
C ARG A 44 -5.10 1.97 3.90
N VAL A 45 -4.28 2.58 4.74
CA VAL A 45 -4.39 2.46 6.19
C VAL A 45 -4.22 3.84 6.81
N TRP A 46 -5.25 4.33 7.49
CA TRP A 46 -5.14 5.43 8.43
C TRP A 46 -4.46 4.92 9.70
N TRP A 47 -3.23 5.40 9.93
CA TRP A 47 -2.36 4.90 10.97
C TRP A 47 -2.12 5.96 12.05
N GLY A 48 -2.37 5.59 13.30
CA GLY A 48 -2.25 6.52 14.43
C GLY A 48 -0.80 6.84 14.78
N LYS A 49 -0.50 8.13 14.94
CA LYS A 49 0.85 8.61 15.32
C LYS A 49 1.36 8.03 16.65
N ALA A 50 0.45 7.62 17.54
CA ALA A 50 0.81 6.99 18.82
C ALA A 50 1.46 5.59 18.64
N ALA A 51 1.25 4.92 17.51
CA ALA A 51 1.86 3.63 17.19
C ALA A 51 3.20 3.78 16.41
N GLY A 52 3.71 5.01 16.30
CA GLY A 52 4.81 5.37 15.39
C GLY A 52 4.28 5.81 14.03
N ASP A 53 4.88 6.84 13.43
CA ASP A 53 4.42 7.46 12.19
C ASP A 53 5.40 7.27 11.03
N ARG A 54 6.34 6.32 11.17
CA ARG A 54 7.32 5.98 10.15
C ARG A 54 6.89 4.73 9.41
N VAL A 55 7.35 4.61 8.16
CA VAL A 55 7.06 3.44 7.30
C VAL A 55 7.48 2.11 7.91
N ILE A 56 8.51 2.08 8.77
CA ILE A 56 8.96 0.87 9.46
C ILE A 56 7.98 0.39 10.52
N ASP A 57 7.30 1.31 11.21
CA ASP A 57 6.36 0.99 12.28
C ASP A 57 5.09 0.36 11.68
N VAL A 58 4.64 0.87 10.53
CA VAL A 58 3.56 0.29 9.73
C VAL A 58 3.98 -1.05 9.12
N ALA A 59 5.17 -1.14 8.52
CA ALA A 59 5.65 -2.36 7.88
C ALA A 59 5.67 -3.56 8.84
N ALA A 60 6.06 -3.33 10.11
CA ALA A 60 6.22 -4.37 11.12
C ALA A 60 4.94 -5.18 11.42
N VAL A 61 3.74 -4.62 11.14
CA VAL A 61 2.46 -5.32 11.39
C VAL A 61 1.89 -6.02 10.16
N HIS A 62 2.52 -5.88 9.00
CA HIS A 62 2.06 -6.50 7.75
C HIS A 62 2.89 -7.75 7.42
N ALA A 63 2.26 -8.92 7.54
CA ALA A 63 2.93 -10.22 7.47
C ALA A 63 3.76 -10.48 6.19
N LYS A 64 3.42 -9.81 5.07
CA LYS A 64 4.18 -9.94 3.81
C LYS A 64 5.14 -8.79 3.54
N VAL A 65 5.17 -7.75 4.37
CA VAL A 65 6.20 -6.72 4.26
C VAL A 65 7.40 -7.19 5.07
N ALA A 66 8.34 -7.88 4.41
CA ALA A 66 9.58 -8.28 5.04
C ALA A 66 10.42 -7.03 5.39
N PRO A 67 11.33 -7.12 6.38
CA PRO A 67 12.36 -6.10 6.58
C PRO A 67 13.03 -5.77 5.24
N GLY A 68 13.18 -4.49 4.97
CA GLY A 68 13.57 -4.01 3.65
C GLY A 68 14.33 -2.69 3.72
N GLN A 69 14.58 -2.11 2.56
CA GLN A 69 15.24 -0.83 2.45
C GLN A 69 14.26 0.31 2.71
N VAL A 70 14.66 1.26 3.55
CA VAL A 70 13.99 2.56 3.70
C VAL A 70 14.58 3.51 2.65
N SER A 71 13.73 4.26 1.95
CA SER A 71 14.16 5.28 1.00
C SER A 71 14.85 6.45 1.71
N ASP A 72 15.71 7.18 0.99
CA ASP A 72 16.45 8.32 1.56
C ASP A 72 15.55 9.44 2.10
N ASP A 73 14.34 9.58 1.53
CA ASP A 73 13.32 10.54 1.98
C ASP A 73 12.42 9.98 3.11
N GLU A 74 12.68 8.76 3.58
CA GLU A 74 11.95 8.02 4.61
C GLU A 74 10.45 7.80 4.31
N LYS A 75 9.98 8.15 3.11
CA LYS A 75 8.57 8.01 2.69
C LYS A 75 8.21 6.59 2.31
N TYR A 76 9.20 5.73 2.04
CA TYR A 76 8.97 4.39 1.56
C TYR A 76 9.83 3.38 2.30
N LEU A 77 9.24 2.21 2.54
CA LEU A 77 9.96 0.98 2.85
C LEU A 77 9.58 -0.05 1.80
N TYR A 78 10.55 -0.76 1.25
CA TYR A 78 10.28 -1.82 0.29
C TYR A 78 11.20 -3.02 0.47
N SER A 79 10.65 -4.20 0.22
CA SER A 79 11.34 -5.49 0.10
C SER A 79 10.79 -6.23 -1.12
N GLY A 80 11.30 -7.42 -1.41
CA GLY A 80 10.78 -8.24 -2.51
C GLY A 80 9.31 -8.65 -2.34
N THR A 81 8.84 -8.86 -1.10
CA THR A 81 7.51 -9.38 -0.80
C THR A 81 6.47 -8.29 -0.49
N GLY A 82 6.89 -7.05 -0.25
CA GLY A 82 5.96 -5.99 0.13
C GLY A 82 6.61 -4.64 0.32
N ALA A 83 5.76 -3.63 0.53
CA ALA A 83 6.20 -2.26 0.74
C ALA A 83 5.16 -1.43 1.48
N VAL A 84 5.63 -0.32 2.04
CA VAL A 84 4.84 0.73 2.67
C VAL A 84 5.23 2.07 2.06
N GLY A 85 4.25 2.92 1.78
CA GLY A 85 4.43 4.32 1.40
C GLY A 85 3.66 5.24 2.34
N LYS A 86 4.27 6.34 2.77
CA LYS A 86 3.61 7.44 3.49
C LYS A 86 3.08 8.44 2.47
N THR A 87 1.78 8.71 2.49
CA THR A 87 1.18 9.73 1.60
C THR A 87 1.41 11.13 2.13
N GLU A 88 1.41 12.13 1.26
CA GLU A 88 1.46 13.54 1.60
C GLU A 88 0.14 14.25 1.34
N GLY A 89 -0.21 15.20 2.22
CA GLY A 89 -1.38 16.07 2.05
C GLY A 89 -2.73 15.44 2.37
N CYS A 90 -2.81 14.14 2.65
CA CYS A 90 -4.07 13.48 3.02
C CYS A 90 -4.45 13.82 4.47
N ALA A 91 -5.66 14.35 4.65
CA ALA A 91 -6.26 14.66 5.94
C ALA A 91 -7.76 14.34 5.90
N ASP A 92 -8.24 13.65 6.94
CA ASP A 92 -9.63 13.25 7.09
C ASP A 92 -10.11 13.56 8.51
N SER A 93 -11.19 14.33 8.62
CA SER A 93 -11.85 14.65 9.88
C SER A 93 -12.28 13.43 10.69
N ALA A 94 -12.54 12.27 10.05
CA ALA A 94 -12.78 11.00 10.74
C ALA A 94 -11.50 10.40 11.36
N HIS A 95 -10.32 10.84 10.92
CA HIS A 95 -9.01 10.32 11.30
C HIS A 95 -8.00 11.45 11.71
N PRO A 96 -8.36 12.38 12.63
CA PRO A 96 -7.66 13.66 12.84
C PRO A 96 -6.26 13.57 13.48
N ARG A 97 -5.79 12.36 13.82
CA ARG A 97 -4.45 12.09 14.40
C ARG A 97 -3.75 10.93 13.71
N GLN A 98 -4.17 10.63 12.49
CA GLN A 98 -3.65 9.52 11.72
C GLN A 98 -3.12 10.07 10.40
N ASP A 99 -2.01 9.51 9.95
CA ASP A 99 -1.53 9.75 8.59
C ASP A 99 -2.01 8.57 7.72
N LEU A 100 -2.26 8.84 6.44
CA LEU A 100 -2.61 7.79 5.48
C LEU A 100 -1.33 7.12 4.97
N PHE A 101 -1.34 5.80 4.96
CA PHE A 101 -0.28 4.98 4.39
C PHE A 101 -0.84 4.06 3.31
N THR A 102 -0.01 3.78 2.32
CA THR A 102 -0.26 2.71 1.35
C THR A 102 0.59 1.50 1.70
N VAL A 103 0.05 0.31 1.46
CA VAL A 103 0.75 -0.94 1.73
C VAL A 103 0.53 -1.90 0.57
N ILE A 104 1.59 -2.56 0.12
CA ILE A 104 1.53 -3.62 -0.89
C ILE A 104 2.08 -4.90 -0.28
N GLN A 105 1.35 -6.00 -0.47
CA GLN A 105 1.72 -7.33 0.00
C GLN A 105 1.60 -8.33 -1.15
N VAL A 106 2.67 -9.05 -1.45
CA VAL A 106 2.73 -10.09 -2.48
C VAL A 106 2.53 -11.45 -1.82
N PHE A 107 1.54 -12.19 -2.30
CA PHE A 107 1.20 -13.54 -1.84
C PHE A 107 1.61 -14.62 -2.84
N THR A 108 1.90 -14.23 -4.07
CA THR A 108 2.43 -15.12 -5.10
C THR A 108 3.84 -15.58 -4.74
N SER A 109 4.03 -16.89 -4.55
CA SER A 109 5.35 -17.46 -4.26
C SER A 109 6.31 -17.32 -5.44
N GLY A 110 7.59 -17.03 -5.16
CA GLY A 110 8.65 -16.95 -6.18
C GLY A 110 8.56 -15.73 -7.08
N ARG A 111 7.85 -14.68 -6.63
CA ARG A 111 7.66 -13.41 -7.35
C ARG A 111 8.20 -12.22 -6.55
N ASP A 112 9.15 -12.49 -5.66
CA ASP A 112 9.80 -11.50 -4.83
C ASP A 112 10.71 -10.63 -5.69
N ASP A 113 10.43 -9.33 -5.77
CA ASP A 113 11.20 -8.41 -6.63
C ASP A 113 11.28 -7.03 -5.99
N GLU A 114 12.39 -6.79 -5.29
CA GLU A 114 12.63 -5.52 -4.59
C GLU A 114 12.77 -4.34 -5.57
N SER A 115 13.40 -4.57 -6.73
CA SER A 115 13.64 -3.53 -7.73
C SER A 115 12.33 -3.09 -8.40
N ALA A 116 11.43 -4.03 -8.67
CA ALA A 116 10.08 -3.72 -9.11
C ALA A 116 9.28 -3.03 -8.00
N MET A 117 9.43 -3.48 -6.74
CA MET A 117 8.65 -2.94 -5.62
C MET A 117 9.02 -1.48 -5.34
N LYS A 118 10.31 -1.14 -5.43
CA LYS A 118 10.85 0.22 -5.36
C LYS A 118 10.20 1.18 -6.37
N ARG A 119 9.73 0.66 -7.51
CA ARG A 119 9.02 1.44 -8.54
C ARG A 119 7.50 1.45 -8.32
N LEU A 120 6.96 0.34 -7.82
CA LEU A 120 5.53 0.15 -7.62
C LEU A 120 5.01 0.97 -6.44
N ILE A 121 5.66 0.94 -5.27
CA ILE A 121 5.12 1.62 -4.08
C ILE A 121 5.00 3.14 -4.23
N PRO A 122 5.94 3.88 -4.85
CA PRO A 122 5.76 5.32 -5.06
C PRO A 122 4.67 5.62 -6.08
N ALA A 123 4.55 4.79 -7.12
CA ALA A 123 3.51 4.96 -8.14
C ALA A 123 2.11 4.71 -7.58
N TYR A 124 1.95 3.73 -6.69
CA TYR A 124 0.70 3.47 -5.99
C TYR A 124 0.38 4.58 -4.99
N THR A 125 1.36 4.99 -4.17
CA THR A 125 1.20 6.09 -3.20
C THR A 125 0.75 7.37 -3.88
N LYS A 126 1.44 7.76 -4.96
CA LYS A 126 1.07 8.93 -5.74
C LYS A 126 -0.31 8.82 -6.40
N ALA A 127 -0.70 7.63 -6.83
CA ALA A 127 -2.03 7.41 -7.38
C ALA A 127 -3.13 7.59 -6.32
N VAL A 128 -2.87 7.20 -5.06
CA VAL A 128 -3.78 7.42 -3.94
C VAL A 128 -3.88 8.91 -3.62
N GLU A 129 -2.74 9.61 -3.52
CA GLU A 129 -2.65 11.06 -3.29
C GLU A 129 -3.43 11.88 -4.35
N GLN A 130 -3.51 11.38 -5.57
CA GLN A 130 -4.19 12.06 -6.69
C GLN A 130 -5.66 11.67 -6.86
N SER A 131 -6.22 10.91 -5.91
CA SER A 131 -7.57 10.39 -6.00
C SER A 131 -8.40 10.82 -4.80
N ASP A 132 -9.72 10.65 -4.90
CA ASP A 132 -10.67 10.88 -3.79
C ASP A 132 -10.41 9.98 -2.57
N GLU A 133 -9.48 9.03 -2.68
CA GLU A 133 -9.03 8.17 -1.59
C GLU A 133 -8.07 8.88 -0.61
N CYS A 134 -7.53 10.02 -1.01
CA CYS A 134 -6.75 10.96 -0.20
C CYS A 134 -7.59 12.25 -0.03
N PRO A 135 -8.47 12.31 0.97
CA PRO A 135 -9.17 13.56 1.24
C PRO A 135 -8.15 14.63 1.60
N HIS A 136 -8.33 15.82 1.06
CA HIS A 136 -7.60 17.01 1.43
C HIS A 136 -8.61 17.92 2.10
N ASP A 137 -8.93 17.68 3.37
CA ASP A 137 -9.88 18.55 4.11
C ASP A 137 -9.38 20.01 4.08
N GLU A 138 -9.79 20.75 3.06
CA GLU A 138 -9.63 22.20 2.92
C GLU A 138 -10.68 22.85 3.82
N GLY A 139 -10.37 22.89 5.12
CA GLY A 139 -11.11 23.66 6.11
C GLY A 139 -12.32 22.93 6.70
N ALA A 140 -12.15 22.43 7.91
CA ALA A 140 -13.23 22.53 8.89
C ALA A 140 -13.20 23.97 9.47
N PRO A 141 -14.35 24.67 9.56
CA PRO A 141 -14.45 26.01 10.14
C PRO A 141 -14.05 26.07 11.62
#